data_AF-R9KG65-F1
#
_entry.id   AF-R9KG65-F1
#
_cell.length_a   1.000
_cell.length_b   1.000
_cell.length_c   1.000
_cell.angle_alpha   90.00
_cell.angle_beta   90.00
_cell.angle_gamma   90.00
#
_symmetry.space_group_name_H-M   'P 1'
#
loop_
_entity.id
_entity.type
_entity.pdbx_description
1 polymer ?
#
loop_
_entity_poly.entity_id
_entity_poly.type
_entity_poly.pdbx_seq_one_letter_code
_entity_poly.pdbx_strand_id
1 'polypeptide(L)'
;MNITAGMALKLIPEKLQTQPVFLCIDDTMVSKFGKKFEDVSKLFDHAAHNGSNYLNGHCFVSVMLCVPVWDKNRIHYLSVPLGYRMWQKKESKLDLAASMVRQAMPELRTKRNVIILCDSWYVKKNLVSIVDEYENLDLIGNARSDSVIYGLPPQRTGKRGRPALHGKKLSIQNDFTLPDEKTGDYYMAVRRVLTNIFGKRTVLAYVTSADKAEGSRRLFFSTVFPEQLQIFCAWQEKSPLNQTGSSRMQFIPLMLYVFRWPIEVSYYEQKTFWSLCSYMVRSRRGIEMLVNLINISYCAMKLLPYQDEAFFKYQTQSVQEFRFALSEQIRQQVFYAIFVEKVETHIKSNAIIKALKQLIQQQGYHL
;
A
#
# COMPACT_ATOMS: atom_id res chain seq x y z
N MET A 1 13.61 0.14 2.55
CA MET A 1 12.88 0.03 1.28
C MET A 1 13.37 -1.14 0.44
N ASN A 2 14.52 -1.06 -0.24
CA ASN A 2 14.99 -2.10 -1.18
C ASN A 2 15.07 -3.51 -0.57
N ILE A 3 15.69 -3.66 0.60
CA ILE A 3 15.80 -4.96 1.29
C ILE A 3 14.42 -5.56 1.55
N THR A 4 13.50 -4.79 2.14
CA THR A 4 12.12 -5.22 2.41
C THR A 4 11.37 -5.59 1.13
N ALA A 5 11.52 -4.79 0.06
CA ALA A 5 10.93 -5.09 -1.24
C ALA A 5 11.47 -6.41 -1.79
N GLY A 6 12.79 -6.59 -1.83
CA GLY A 6 13.42 -7.83 -2.28
C GLY A 6 12.98 -9.06 -1.47
N MET A 7 12.87 -8.94 -0.14
CA MET A 7 12.35 -10.01 0.71
C MET A 7 10.89 -10.36 0.38
N ALA A 8 10.02 -9.36 0.22
CA ALA A 8 8.61 -9.58 -0.13
C ALA A 8 8.45 -10.18 -1.52
N LEU A 9 9.23 -9.74 -2.51
CA LEU A 9 9.17 -10.24 -3.88
C LEU A 9 9.58 -11.71 -3.99
N LYS A 10 10.49 -12.18 -3.12
CA LYS A 10 10.89 -13.60 -3.04
C LYS A 10 9.75 -14.50 -2.55
N LEU A 11 8.74 -13.95 -1.87
CA LEU A 11 7.56 -14.72 -1.45
C LEU A 11 6.60 -15.01 -2.59
N ILE A 12 6.75 -14.36 -3.75
CA ILE A 12 5.84 -14.56 -4.88
C ILE A 12 6.08 -15.95 -5.47
N PRO A 13 5.09 -16.85 -5.41
CA PRO A 13 5.20 -18.18 -6.00
C PRO A 13 5.44 -18.09 -7.51
N GLU A 14 6.13 -19.07 -8.09
CA GLU A 14 6.45 -19.10 -9.53
C GLU A 14 5.21 -18.92 -10.41
N LYS A 15 4.11 -19.60 -10.07
CA LYS A 15 2.82 -19.51 -10.79
C LYS A 15 2.18 -18.11 -10.74
N LEU A 16 2.58 -17.24 -9.82
CA LEU A 16 2.04 -15.89 -9.65
C LEU A 16 3.02 -14.79 -10.11
N GLN A 17 4.16 -15.13 -10.70
CA GLN A 17 5.18 -14.15 -11.12
C GLN A 17 4.67 -13.12 -12.14
N THR A 18 3.69 -13.50 -12.96
CA THR A 18 3.09 -12.62 -13.97
C THR A 18 2.00 -11.71 -13.41
N GLN A 19 1.52 -11.96 -12.19
CA GLN A 19 0.51 -11.11 -11.57
C GLN A 19 1.09 -9.74 -11.21
N PRO A 20 0.26 -8.68 -11.25
CA PRO A 20 0.72 -7.35 -10.88
C PRO A 20 1.12 -7.29 -9.41
N VAL A 21 2.07 -6.43 -9.10
CA VAL A 21 2.39 -5.98 -7.74
C VAL A 21 1.96 -4.53 -7.58
N PHE A 22 1.63 -4.13 -6.35
CA PHE A 22 1.07 -2.80 -6.09
C PHE A 22 1.97 -1.96 -5.20
N LEU A 23 2.13 -0.67 -5.54
CA LEU A 23 2.74 0.35 -4.68
C LEU A 23 1.65 1.28 -4.18
N CYS A 24 1.17 1.05 -2.96
CA CYS A 24 0.17 1.90 -2.34
C CYS A 24 0.84 3.13 -1.74
N ILE A 25 0.32 4.31 -2.07
CA ILE A 25 0.84 5.60 -1.61
C ILE A 25 -0.27 6.30 -0.85
N ASP A 26 0.08 6.74 0.35
CA ASP A 26 -0.77 7.55 1.21
C ASP A 26 0.11 8.32 2.20
N ASP A 27 -0.49 9.22 2.97
CA ASP A 27 0.16 9.83 4.12
C ASP A 27 -0.62 9.69 5.42
N THR A 28 0.13 9.78 6.51
CA THR A 28 -0.42 9.66 7.85
C THR A 28 0.10 10.77 8.75
N MET A 29 -0.78 11.30 9.58
CA MET A 29 -0.45 12.36 10.53
C MET A 29 -0.27 11.80 11.94
N VAL A 30 0.74 12.32 12.64
CA VAL A 30 1.03 12.00 14.04
C VAL A 30 1.05 13.30 14.83
N SER A 31 0.11 13.47 15.75
CA SER A 31 0.01 14.66 16.58
C SER A 31 1.19 14.78 17.54
N LYS A 32 1.67 16.01 17.72
CA LYS A 32 2.73 16.36 18.67
C LYS A 32 2.44 17.69 19.35
N PHE A 33 2.83 17.75 20.62
CA PHE A 33 2.65 18.93 21.46
C PHE A 33 4.01 19.43 21.96
N GLY A 34 4.12 20.74 22.13
CA GLY A 34 5.35 21.41 22.57
C GLY A 34 6.21 21.93 21.42
N LYS A 35 7.27 22.66 21.78
CA LYS A 35 8.13 23.42 20.84
C LYS A 35 9.46 22.74 20.51
N LYS A 36 9.71 21.55 21.07
CA LYS A 36 11.04 20.90 21.03
C LYS A 36 11.19 19.83 19.96
N PHE A 37 10.11 19.44 19.28
CA PHE A 37 10.17 18.50 18.16
C PHE A 37 10.50 19.29 16.89
N GLU A 38 11.49 18.82 16.12
CA GLU A 38 11.82 19.39 14.82
C GLU A 38 10.70 19.11 13.80
N ASP A 39 10.54 19.99 12.81
CA ASP A 39 9.62 19.83 11.67
C ASP A 39 8.12 19.66 12.03
N VAL A 40 7.71 19.97 13.27
CA VAL A 40 6.29 20.06 13.63
C VAL A 40 5.61 21.14 12.81
N SER A 41 4.48 20.78 12.25
CA SER A 41 3.68 21.65 11.40
C SER A 41 2.23 21.68 11.87
N LYS A 42 1.56 22.82 11.64
CA LYS A 42 0.10 22.87 11.60
C LYS A 42 -0.36 22.19 10.32
N LEU A 43 -1.16 21.14 10.46
CA LEU A 43 -1.63 20.24 9.42
C LEU A 43 -3.15 20.25 9.41
N PHE A 44 -3.76 20.25 8.23
CA PHE A 44 -5.20 20.09 8.09
C PHE A 44 -5.56 18.61 8.14
N ASP A 45 -6.48 18.25 9.01
CA ASP A 45 -6.99 16.89 9.17
C ASP A 45 -8.39 16.78 8.57
N HIS A 46 -8.47 16.10 7.42
CA HIS A 46 -9.72 15.86 6.72
C HIS A 46 -10.66 14.90 7.47
N ALA A 47 -10.16 14.15 8.46
CA ALA A 47 -10.93 13.18 9.23
C ALA A 47 -11.36 13.70 10.61
N ALA A 48 -10.98 14.94 10.97
CA ALA A 48 -11.31 15.52 12.26
C ALA A 48 -12.78 15.95 12.34
N HIS A 49 -13.51 15.43 13.33
CA HIS A 49 -14.89 15.83 13.67
C HIS A 49 -14.99 16.60 14.99
N ASN A 50 -13.88 17.13 15.50
CA ASN A 50 -13.73 17.69 16.86
C ASN A 50 -13.70 19.23 16.89
N GLY A 51 -14.30 19.90 15.91
CA GLY A 51 -14.47 21.37 15.89
C GLY A 51 -13.27 22.18 15.39
N SER A 52 -12.08 21.57 15.26
CA SER A 52 -10.89 22.15 14.63
C SER A 52 -10.28 21.16 13.65
N ASN A 53 -10.38 21.45 12.35
CA ASN A 53 -9.78 20.61 11.30
C ASN A 53 -8.25 20.76 11.21
N TYR A 54 -7.59 21.28 12.25
CA TYR A 54 -6.15 21.46 12.29
C TYR A 54 -5.54 20.78 13.50
N LEU A 55 -4.44 20.05 13.26
CA LEU A 55 -3.60 19.45 14.30
C LEU A 55 -2.15 19.92 14.15
N ASN A 56 -1.45 20.06 15.28
CA ASN A 56 0.00 20.20 15.26
C ASN A 56 0.64 18.82 15.29
N GLY A 57 1.57 18.55 14.38
CA GLY A 57 2.20 17.25 14.29
C GLY A 57 3.13 17.09 13.11
N HIS A 58 3.50 15.84 12.86
CA HIS A 58 4.26 15.43 11.69
C HIS A 58 3.34 14.74 10.68
N CYS A 59 3.63 14.91 9.40
CA CYS A 59 3.01 14.18 8.32
C CYS A 59 4.07 13.26 7.70
N PHE A 60 3.74 11.99 7.53
CA PHE A 60 4.62 11.01 6.91
C PHE A 60 3.99 10.53 5.61
N VAL A 61 4.68 10.73 4.50
CA VAL A 61 4.37 10.07 3.23
C VAL A 61 4.90 8.64 3.31
N SER A 62 4.10 7.67 2.88
CA SER A 62 4.48 6.27 2.93
C SER A 62 4.27 5.56 1.61
N VAL A 63 5.09 4.53 1.39
CA VAL A 63 4.92 3.58 0.30
C VAL A 63 4.81 2.19 0.89
N MET A 64 3.79 1.45 0.47
CA MET A 64 3.54 0.06 0.86
C MET A 64 3.51 -0.82 -0.38
N LEU A 65 4.19 -1.96 -0.33
CA LEU A 65 4.23 -2.94 -1.42
C LEU A 65 3.22 -4.05 -1.14
N CYS A 66 2.39 -4.39 -2.13
CA CYS A 66 1.54 -5.57 -2.08
C CYS A 66 2.02 -6.61 -3.09
N VAL A 67 2.26 -7.83 -2.61
CA VAL A 67 2.73 -8.95 -3.43
C VAL A 67 1.73 -10.11 -3.38
N PRO A 68 1.48 -10.82 -4.50
CA PRO A 68 0.60 -11.97 -4.50
C PRO A 68 1.29 -13.18 -3.85
N VAL A 69 0.60 -13.81 -2.92
CA VAL A 69 0.99 -15.05 -2.24
C VAL A 69 -0.18 -16.03 -2.28
N TRP A 70 0.12 -17.31 -2.01
CA TRP A 70 -0.93 -18.29 -1.77
C TRP A 70 -1.39 -18.19 -0.32
N ASP A 71 -2.70 -18.07 -0.13
CA ASP A 71 -3.37 -18.44 1.10
C ASP A 71 -4.29 -19.62 0.80
N LYS A 72 -3.85 -20.81 1.23
CA LYS A 72 -4.47 -22.10 0.88
C LYS A 72 -4.59 -22.23 -0.64
N ASN A 73 -5.81 -22.16 -1.17
CA ASN A 73 -6.12 -22.27 -2.59
C ASN A 73 -6.62 -20.95 -3.19
N ARG A 74 -6.33 -19.82 -2.54
CA ARG A 74 -6.70 -18.48 -3.01
C ARG A 74 -5.47 -17.59 -3.11
N ILE A 75 -5.53 -16.64 -4.02
CA ILE A 75 -4.53 -15.57 -4.14
C ILE A 75 -4.88 -14.51 -3.12
N HIS A 76 -3.94 -14.29 -2.20
CA HIS A 76 -3.96 -13.21 -1.24
C HIS A 76 -2.85 -12.21 -1.59
N TYR A 77 -3.09 -10.92 -1.36
CA TYR A 77 -2.08 -9.89 -1.56
C TYR A 77 -1.51 -9.45 -0.22
N LEU A 78 -0.30 -9.93 0.08
CA LEU A 78 0.43 -9.57 1.29
C LEU A 78 0.97 -8.14 1.18
N SER A 79 0.53 -7.26 2.07
CA SER A 79 0.88 -5.84 2.06
C SER A 79 1.92 -5.49 3.13
N VAL A 80 3.10 -5.01 2.72
CA VAL A 80 4.23 -4.66 3.60
C VAL A 80 4.69 -3.20 3.42
N PRO A 81 4.82 -2.39 4.50
CA PRO A 81 5.29 -1.01 4.38
C PRO A 81 6.78 -0.96 4.02
N LEU A 82 7.12 -0.34 2.89
CA LEU A 82 8.52 -0.25 2.46
C LEU A 82 9.31 0.81 3.25
N GLY A 83 8.63 1.89 3.62
CA GLY A 83 9.22 2.99 4.39
C GLY A 83 8.33 4.22 4.44
N TYR A 84 8.55 5.05 5.46
CA TYR A 84 7.88 6.33 5.68
C TYR A 84 8.92 7.45 5.63
N ARG A 85 8.53 8.59 5.07
CA ARG A 85 9.35 9.81 5.01
C ARG A 85 8.59 10.98 5.57
N MET A 86 9.24 11.72 6.46
CA MET A 86 8.67 12.91 7.09
C MET A 86 8.60 14.05 6.08
N TRP A 87 7.41 14.59 5.90
CA TRP A 87 7.19 15.74 5.04
C TRP A 87 7.60 17.04 5.76
N GLN A 88 8.66 17.68 5.26
CA GLN A 88 9.27 18.89 5.85
C GLN A 88 8.72 20.21 5.28
N LYS A 89 7.71 20.17 4.42
CA LYS A 89 7.21 21.34 3.65
C LYS A 89 8.25 22.03 2.73
N LYS A 90 9.43 21.44 2.54
CA LYS A 90 10.47 21.92 1.59
C LYS A 90 10.18 21.50 0.15
N GLU A 91 9.73 20.26 -0.01
CA GLU A 91 9.24 19.70 -1.27
C GLU A 91 7.75 19.37 -1.13
N SER A 92 7.05 19.12 -2.24
CA SER A 92 5.65 18.67 -2.14
C SER A 92 5.58 17.21 -1.70
N LYS A 93 4.46 16.80 -1.09
CA LYS A 93 4.21 15.38 -0.79
C LYS A 93 4.27 14.50 -2.05
N LEU A 94 3.91 15.05 -3.21
CA LEU A 94 3.95 14.36 -4.50
C LEU A 94 5.39 14.06 -4.92
N ASP A 95 6.29 15.03 -4.78
CA ASP A 95 7.70 14.87 -5.14
C ASP A 95 8.38 13.88 -4.19
N LEU A 96 8.03 13.93 -2.90
CA LEU A 96 8.50 12.98 -1.89
C LEU A 96 8.02 11.55 -2.20
N ALA A 97 6.74 11.38 -2.52
CA ALA A 97 6.17 10.09 -2.93
C ALA A 97 6.85 9.55 -4.20
N ALA A 98 7.02 10.40 -5.22
CA ALA A 98 7.73 10.07 -6.45
C ALA A 98 9.17 9.59 -6.18
N SER A 99 9.90 10.28 -5.31
CA SER A 99 11.25 9.90 -4.87
C SER A 99 11.27 8.52 -4.20
N MET A 100 10.31 8.23 -3.34
CA MET A 100 10.17 6.93 -2.69
C MET A 100 9.86 5.82 -3.69
N VAL A 101 9.01 6.07 -4.70
CA VAL A 101 8.76 5.11 -5.79
C VAL A 101 10.04 4.85 -6.57
N ARG A 102 10.78 5.90 -6.98
CA ARG A 102 12.06 5.74 -7.69
C ARG A 102 13.08 4.92 -6.89
N GLN A 103 13.06 5.01 -5.56
CA GLN A 103 13.92 4.19 -4.69
C GLN A 103 13.50 2.71 -4.70
N ALA A 104 12.20 2.39 -4.78
CA ALA A 104 11.68 1.03 -4.79
C ALA A 104 11.78 0.35 -6.17
N MET A 105 11.63 1.12 -7.26
CA MET A 105 11.55 0.58 -8.63
C MET A 105 12.72 -0.32 -9.07
N PRO A 106 13.99 -0.10 -8.67
CA PRO A 106 15.09 -1.01 -9.01
C PRO A 106 14.81 -2.47 -8.68
N GLU A 107 14.16 -2.76 -7.55
CA GLU A 107 13.80 -4.14 -7.15
C GLU A 107 12.64 -4.71 -7.97
N LEU A 108 11.84 -3.85 -8.59
CA LEU A 108 10.57 -4.19 -9.26
C LEU A 108 10.71 -4.25 -10.78
N ARG A 109 11.91 -4.00 -11.33
CA ARG A 109 12.17 -3.97 -12.79
C ARG A 109 11.83 -5.27 -13.51
N THR A 110 11.97 -6.42 -12.82
CA THR A 110 11.69 -7.74 -13.39
C THR A 110 10.20 -8.10 -13.40
N LYS A 111 9.35 -7.29 -12.77
CA LYS A 111 7.91 -7.53 -12.73
C LYS A 111 7.24 -7.03 -14.01
N ARG A 112 6.27 -7.81 -14.48
CA ARG A 112 5.49 -7.48 -15.67
C ARG A 112 4.71 -6.17 -15.49
N ASN A 113 4.03 -6.02 -14.36
CA ASN A 113 3.24 -4.84 -14.03
C ASN A 113 3.49 -4.43 -12.58
N VAL A 114 3.86 -3.18 -12.38
CA VAL A 114 3.92 -2.48 -11.10
C VAL A 114 2.87 -1.38 -11.17
N ILE A 115 1.93 -1.35 -10.22
CA ILE A 115 0.80 -0.42 -10.29
C ILE A 115 0.75 0.40 -9.01
N ILE A 116 0.85 1.72 -9.14
CA ILE A 116 0.66 2.66 -8.05
C ILE A 116 -0.82 2.76 -7.71
N LEU A 117 -1.17 2.64 -6.43
CA LEU A 117 -2.52 2.84 -5.93
C LEU A 117 -2.54 4.02 -4.96
N CYS A 118 -3.27 5.09 -5.27
CA CYS A 118 -3.28 6.28 -4.44
C CYS A 118 -4.64 7.00 -4.41
N ASP A 119 -4.83 7.87 -3.42
CA ASP A 119 -6.06 8.65 -3.28
C ASP A 119 -6.10 9.87 -4.23
N SER A 120 -7.18 10.65 -4.14
CA SER A 120 -7.36 11.85 -4.96
C SER A 120 -6.39 13.00 -4.69
N TRP A 121 -5.70 12.99 -3.55
CA TRP A 121 -4.68 13.99 -3.25
C TRP A 121 -3.42 13.79 -4.09
N TYR A 122 -3.12 12.54 -4.41
CA TYR A 122 -1.91 12.10 -5.12
C TYR A 122 -2.05 12.03 -6.64
N VAL A 123 -3.27 12.01 -7.21
CA VAL A 123 -3.49 12.01 -8.67
C VAL A 123 -3.29 13.41 -9.26
N LYS A 124 -2.03 13.85 -9.30
CA LYS A 124 -1.58 15.15 -9.78
C LYS A 124 -0.30 15.00 -10.59
N LYS A 125 -0.06 15.94 -11.51
CA LYS A 125 1.00 15.89 -12.54
C LYS A 125 2.35 15.41 -12.00
N ASN A 126 2.84 15.96 -10.89
CA ASN A 126 4.16 15.64 -10.34
C ASN A 126 4.33 14.17 -9.94
N LEU A 127 3.28 13.51 -9.43
CA LEU A 127 3.35 12.09 -9.14
C LEU A 127 3.04 11.29 -10.40
N VAL A 128 1.98 11.63 -11.13
CA VAL A 128 1.55 10.80 -12.26
C VAL A 128 2.59 10.73 -13.37
N SER A 129 3.46 11.73 -13.55
CA SER A 129 4.48 11.69 -14.59
C SER A 129 5.54 10.61 -14.40
N ILE A 130 5.67 10.02 -13.20
CA ILE A 130 6.67 8.96 -12.98
C ILE A 130 6.35 7.67 -13.74
N VAL A 131 5.10 7.48 -14.15
CA VAL A 131 4.70 6.36 -15.04
C VAL A 131 5.29 6.48 -16.45
N ASP A 132 5.87 7.63 -16.80
CA ASP A 132 6.63 7.81 -18.05
C ASP A 132 8.12 7.44 -17.86
N GLU A 133 8.59 7.27 -16.62
CA GLU A 133 10.00 6.92 -16.31
C GLU A 133 10.28 5.41 -16.37
N TYR A 134 9.25 4.57 -16.31
CA TYR A 134 9.37 3.12 -16.28
C TYR A 134 8.29 2.45 -17.13
N GLU A 135 8.68 1.56 -18.04
CA GLU A 135 7.76 0.89 -18.97
C GLU A 135 6.76 -0.03 -18.28
N ASN A 136 7.13 -0.61 -17.14
CA ASN A 136 6.30 -1.53 -16.37
C ASN A 136 5.53 -0.86 -15.22
N LEU A 137 5.54 0.48 -15.15
CA LEU A 137 4.90 1.25 -14.08
C LEU A 137 3.63 1.94 -14.55
N ASP A 138 2.54 1.64 -13.88
CA ASP A 138 1.23 2.24 -14.09
C ASP A 138 0.66 2.83 -12.80
N LEU A 139 -0.46 3.54 -12.92
CA LEU A 139 -1.16 4.15 -11.80
C LEU A 139 -2.67 3.95 -11.91
N ILE A 140 -3.29 3.66 -10.77
CA ILE A 140 -4.73 3.67 -10.57
C ILE A 140 -5.02 4.51 -9.34
N GLY A 141 -5.81 5.56 -9.51
CA GLY A 141 -6.07 6.51 -8.43
C GLY A 141 -7.48 7.06 -8.44
N ASN A 142 -8.03 7.25 -7.25
CA ASN A 142 -9.21 8.11 -7.09
C ASN A 142 -8.84 9.51 -7.57
N ALA A 143 -9.75 10.20 -8.22
CA ALA A 143 -9.55 11.56 -8.70
C ALA A 143 -10.68 12.44 -8.23
N ARG A 144 -10.41 13.74 -8.12
CA ARG A 144 -11.46 14.68 -7.75
C ARG A 144 -12.55 14.67 -8.83
N SER A 145 -13.81 14.71 -8.42
CA SER A 145 -14.97 14.70 -9.32
C SER A 145 -15.01 15.90 -10.27
N ASP A 146 -14.36 17.01 -9.90
CA ASP A 146 -14.21 18.23 -10.71
C ASP A 146 -13.00 18.20 -11.67
N SER A 147 -12.27 17.08 -11.74
CA SER A 147 -11.15 16.93 -12.67
C SER A 147 -11.64 17.07 -14.12
N VAL A 148 -10.98 17.92 -14.90
CA VAL A 148 -11.35 18.14 -16.29
C VAL A 148 -10.99 16.92 -17.13
N ILE A 149 -11.99 16.35 -17.79
CA ILE A 149 -11.85 15.22 -18.70
C ILE A 149 -12.39 15.59 -20.09
N TYR A 150 -11.73 15.09 -21.11
CA TYR A 150 -12.06 15.29 -22.52
C TYR A 150 -12.24 13.96 -23.23
N GLY A 151 -13.09 13.95 -24.25
CA GLY A 151 -13.11 12.86 -25.22
C GLY A 151 -11.79 12.77 -26.00
N LEU A 152 -11.63 11.67 -26.74
CA LEU A 152 -10.50 11.51 -27.64
C LEU A 152 -10.51 12.57 -28.76
N PRO A 153 -9.35 12.86 -29.38
CA PRO A 153 -9.26 13.84 -30.45
C PRO A 153 -10.20 13.44 -31.61
N PRO A 154 -10.92 14.39 -32.22
CA PRO A 154 -11.77 14.08 -33.37
C PRO A 154 -10.93 13.62 -34.57
N GLN A 155 -11.55 12.89 -35.49
CA GLN A 155 -10.90 12.55 -36.75
C GLN A 155 -10.48 13.81 -37.51
N ARG A 156 -9.34 13.71 -38.22
CA ARG A 156 -8.84 14.84 -39.02
C ARG A 156 -9.84 15.16 -40.13
N THR A 157 -10.26 16.42 -40.19
CA THR A 157 -11.28 16.89 -41.14
C THR A 157 -10.71 17.25 -42.52
N GLY A 158 -9.38 17.13 -42.72
CA GLY A 158 -8.69 17.55 -43.95
C GLY A 158 -8.60 19.07 -44.17
N LYS A 159 -9.24 19.88 -43.32
CA LYS A 159 -9.23 21.35 -43.42
C LYS A 159 -7.90 21.94 -42.95
N ARG A 160 -7.49 23.06 -43.56
CA ARG A 160 -6.27 23.82 -43.18
C ARG A 160 -6.41 24.33 -41.74
N GLY A 161 -5.41 24.06 -40.90
CA GLY A 161 -5.36 24.49 -39.50
C GLY A 161 -4.73 23.45 -38.57
N ARG A 162 -4.51 23.81 -37.30
CA ARG A 162 -4.00 22.89 -36.27
C ARG A 162 -5.13 21.93 -35.86
N PRO A 163 -4.95 20.60 -35.97
CA PRO A 163 -5.95 19.63 -35.50
C PRO A 163 -6.23 19.81 -34.00
N ALA A 164 -7.50 19.61 -33.60
CA ALA A 164 -7.88 19.64 -32.20
C ALA A 164 -7.15 18.52 -31.43
N LEU A 165 -6.50 18.90 -30.32
CA LEU A 165 -5.78 17.93 -29.48
C LEU A 165 -6.68 17.17 -28.52
N HIS A 166 -7.86 17.72 -28.21
CA HIS A 166 -8.85 17.13 -27.30
C HIS A 166 -10.22 17.07 -28.00
N GLY A 167 -11.02 16.07 -27.64
CA GLY A 167 -12.44 16.05 -27.97
C GLY A 167 -13.24 16.99 -27.07
N LYS A 168 -14.57 16.85 -27.10
CA LYS A 168 -15.47 17.62 -26.21
C LYS A 168 -15.13 17.38 -24.74
N LYS A 169 -15.29 18.40 -23.89
CA LYS A 169 -15.25 18.23 -22.43
C LYS A 169 -16.38 17.29 -22.02
N LEU A 170 -16.09 16.35 -21.12
CA LEU A 170 -17.03 15.34 -20.63
C LEU A 170 -17.48 15.66 -19.20
N SER A 171 -18.73 15.34 -18.90
CA SER A 171 -19.31 15.38 -17.56
C SER A 171 -19.36 13.98 -16.96
N ILE A 172 -18.89 13.80 -15.73
CA ILE A 172 -19.01 12.51 -15.02
C ILE A 172 -20.47 12.11 -14.79
N GLN A 173 -21.41 13.07 -14.81
CA GLN A 173 -22.83 12.84 -14.63
C GLN A 173 -23.54 12.44 -15.93
N ASN A 174 -23.21 13.12 -17.03
CA ASN A 174 -24.01 13.02 -18.25
C ASN A 174 -23.33 12.17 -19.34
N ASP A 175 -22.01 12.03 -19.33
CA ASP A 175 -21.25 11.36 -20.40
C ASP A 175 -20.78 9.94 -20.02
N PHE A 176 -21.22 9.43 -18.86
CA PHE A 176 -20.97 8.06 -18.37
C PHE A 176 -22.30 7.36 -18.09
N THR A 177 -22.62 6.37 -18.92
CA THR A 177 -23.83 5.55 -18.79
C THR A 177 -23.60 4.43 -17.77
N LEU A 178 -24.30 4.50 -16.64
CA LEU A 178 -24.23 3.48 -15.59
C LEU A 178 -25.17 2.30 -15.93
N PRO A 179 -24.67 1.05 -15.96
CA PRO A 179 -25.48 -0.14 -16.27
C PRO A 179 -26.53 -0.40 -15.18
N ASP A 180 -27.56 -1.20 -15.48
CA ASP A 180 -28.63 -1.58 -14.51
C ASP A 180 -28.17 -2.53 -13.41
N GLU A 181 -27.08 -3.25 -13.65
CA GLU A 181 -26.51 -4.15 -12.65
C GLU A 181 -25.35 -3.50 -11.91
N LYS A 182 -25.29 -3.72 -10.59
CA LYS A 182 -24.14 -3.39 -9.77
C LYS A 182 -23.03 -4.42 -9.90
N THR A 183 -21.81 -3.97 -9.64
CA THR A 183 -20.67 -4.82 -9.35
C THR A 183 -20.26 -4.59 -7.90
N GLY A 184 -20.53 -5.58 -7.04
CA GLY A 184 -20.56 -5.36 -5.59
C GLY A 184 -21.62 -4.31 -5.25
N ASP A 185 -21.24 -3.28 -4.51
CA ASP A 185 -22.17 -2.25 -4.01
C ASP A 185 -22.37 -1.07 -4.98
N TYR A 186 -21.66 -1.05 -6.11
CA TYR A 186 -21.56 0.13 -6.98
C TYR A 186 -21.95 -0.16 -8.43
N TYR A 187 -22.59 0.82 -9.05
CA TYR A 187 -22.66 0.94 -10.51
C TYR A 187 -21.33 1.48 -11.03
N MET A 188 -20.84 0.93 -12.15
CA MET A 188 -19.55 1.29 -12.73
C MET A 188 -19.69 1.59 -14.21
N ALA A 189 -19.10 2.70 -14.66
CA ALA A 189 -18.94 3.02 -16.06
C ALA A 189 -17.46 3.31 -16.35
N VAL A 190 -17.02 3.04 -17.58
CA VAL A 190 -15.64 3.27 -18.00
C VAL A 190 -15.61 3.96 -19.35
N ARG A 191 -14.64 4.86 -19.55
CA ARG A 191 -14.41 5.52 -20.85
C ARG A 191 -12.93 5.83 -21.04
N ARG A 192 -12.44 5.75 -22.28
CA ARG A 192 -11.14 6.31 -22.66
C ARG A 192 -11.25 7.83 -22.76
N VAL A 193 -10.37 8.54 -22.06
CA VAL A 193 -10.40 10.01 -21.98
C VAL A 193 -8.99 10.61 -22.08
N LEU A 194 -8.95 11.91 -22.35
CA LEU A 194 -7.78 12.75 -22.15
C LEU A 194 -8.02 13.68 -20.96
N THR A 195 -6.98 13.98 -20.20
CA THR A 195 -7.03 14.95 -19.10
C THR A 195 -5.67 15.61 -18.94
N ASN A 196 -5.67 16.87 -18.51
CA ASN A 196 -4.46 17.65 -18.32
C ASN A 196 -3.50 17.01 -17.30
N ILE A 197 -4.01 16.21 -16.37
CA ILE A 197 -3.22 15.51 -15.34
C ILE A 197 -2.19 14.58 -15.99
N PHE A 198 -2.60 13.82 -17.02
CA PHE A 198 -1.76 12.86 -17.74
C PHE A 198 -1.25 13.40 -19.09
N GLY A 199 -1.31 14.72 -19.30
CA GLY A 199 -0.86 15.36 -20.53
C GLY A 199 -1.60 14.85 -21.77
N LYS A 200 -0.88 14.22 -22.70
CA LYS A 200 -1.43 13.68 -23.96
C LYS A 200 -1.77 12.19 -23.88
N ARG A 201 -1.49 11.53 -22.75
CA ARG A 201 -1.72 10.10 -22.57
C ARG A 201 -3.22 9.84 -22.51
N THR A 202 -3.69 8.89 -23.31
CA THR A 202 -5.05 8.36 -23.16
C THR A 202 -5.10 7.46 -21.95
N VAL A 203 -6.06 7.72 -21.06
CA VAL A 203 -6.26 6.94 -19.82
C VAL A 203 -7.70 6.44 -19.74
N LEU A 204 -7.93 5.43 -18.90
CA LEU A 204 -9.29 5.01 -18.56
C LEU A 204 -9.80 5.87 -17.41
N ALA A 205 -10.94 6.51 -17.61
CA ALA A 205 -11.73 7.11 -16.55
C ALA A 205 -12.83 6.14 -16.14
N TYR A 206 -12.90 5.85 -14.86
CA TYR A 206 -13.97 5.08 -14.27
C TYR A 206 -14.85 5.98 -13.41
N VAL A 207 -16.16 5.81 -13.53
CA VAL A 207 -17.14 6.51 -12.71
C VAL A 207 -17.93 5.49 -11.92
N THR A 208 -17.99 5.66 -10.61
CA THR A 208 -18.75 4.79 -9.72
C THR A 208 -19.85 5.56 -9.00
N SER A 209 -20.99 4.91 -8.78
CA SER A 209 -22.05 5.45 -7.92
C SER A 209 -22.71 4.34 -7.10
N ALA A 210 -23.07 4.63 -5.85
CA ALA A 210 -23.85 3.71 -5.02
C ALA A 210 -25.34 3.70 -5.43
N ASP A 211 -25.84 4.84 -5.93
CA ASP A 211 -27.22 5.05 -6.38
C ASP A 211 -27.22 5.73 -7.76
N LYS A 212 -28.14 5.37 -8.65
CA LYS A 212 -28.25 5.97 -9.99
C LYS A 212 -28.90 7.36 -9.98
N ALA A 213 -29.88 7.58 -9.12
CA ALA A 213 -30.74 8.77 -9.14
C ALA A 213 -30.18 9.89 -8.28
N GLU A 214 -29.69 9.57 -7.07
CA GLU A 214 -29.30 10.57 -6.06
C GLU A 214 -27.84 10.40 -5.57
N GLY A 215 -27.09 9.48 -6.18
CA GLY A 215 -25.75 9.12 -5.72
C GLY A 215 -24.66 10.11 -6.14
N SER A 216 -23.79 10.45 -5.17
CA SER A 216 -22.52 11.11 -5.50
C SER A 216 -21.66 10.19 -6.37
N ARG A 217 -21.22 10.71 -7.52
CA ARG A 217 -20.33 9.97 -8.43
C ARG A 217 -18.87 10.20 -8.06
N ARG A 218 -18.11 9.12 -7.95
CA ARG A 218 -16.65 9.15 -7.78
C ARG A 218 -15.96 8.89 -9.11
N LEU A 219 -14.82 9.55 -9.32
CA LEU A 219 -14.03 9.44 -10.53
C LEU A 219 -12.71 8.75 -10.19
N PHE A 220 -12.26 7.83 -11.03
CA PHE A 220 -10.95 7.20 -10.91
C PHE A 220 -10.27 7.24 -12.28
N PHE A 221 -8.94 7.36 -12.26
CA PHE A 221 -8.13 7.20 -13.47
C PHE A 221 -7.28 5.95 -13.38
N SER A 222 -7.08 5.30 -14.51
CA SER A 222 -6.12 4.21 -14.68
C SER A 222 -5.29 4.42 -15.94
N THR A 223 -3.97 4.32 -15.82
CA THR A 223 -3.06 4.28 -16.96
C THR A 223 -2.91 2.89 -17.55
N VAL A 224 -3.24 1.85 -16.77
CA VAL A 224 -3.18 0.46 -17.21
C VAL A 224 -4.50 0.03 -17.83
N PHE A 225 -4.41 -0.60 -19.00
CA PHE A 225 -5.56 -1.14 -19.69
C PHE A 225 -5.79 -2.62 -19.31
N PRO A 226 -7.04 -3.11 -19.29
CA PRO A 226 -7.36 -4.50 -18.96
C PRO A 226 -6.54 -5.53 -19.74
N GLU A 227 -6.26 -5.26 -21.02
CA GLU A 227 -5.55 -6.16 -21.92
C GLU A 227 -4.05 -6.28 -21.58
N GLN A 228 -3.51 -5.34 -20.80
CA GLN A 228 -2.12 -5.36 -20.35
C GLN A 228 -1.94 -6.18 -19.06
N LEU A 229 -3.04 -6.49 -18.36
CA LEU A 229 -3.04 -7.16 -17.07
C LEU A 229 -3.16 -8.67 -17.22
N GLN A 230 -2.31 -9.40 -16.50
CA GLN A 230 -2.47 -10.83 -16.29
C GLN A 230 -2.90 -11.07 -14.84
N ILE A 231 -4.20 -11.20 -14.62
CA ILE A 231 -4.77 -11.47 -13.29
C ILE A 231 -5.66 -12.70 -13.31
N PHE A 232 -5.51 -13.55 -12.30
CA PHE A 232 -6.31 -14.76 -12.15
C PHE A 232 -7.52 -14.48 -11.26
N CYS A 233 -8.52 -13.79 -11.83
CA CYS A 233 -9.72 -13.34 -11.13
C CYS A 233 -10.37 -14.44 -10.29
N ALA A 234 -10.68 -15.60 -10.89
CA ALA A 234 -11.38 -16.71 -10.22
C ALA A 234 -10.69 -17.24 -8.95
N TRP A 235 -9.38 -17.04 -8.83
CA TRP A 235 -8.57 -17.51 -7.70
C TRP A 235 -8.37 -16.44 -6.62
N GLN A 236 -8.79 -15.20 -6.85
CA GLN A 236 -8.70 -14.14 -5.83
C GLN A 236 -9.53 -14.49 -4.59
N GLU A 237 -9.08 -14.02 -3.43
CA GLU A 237 -9.75 -14.26 -2.14
C GLU A 237 -11.11 -13.56 -2.05
N LYS A 238 -11.20 -12.30 -2.50
CA LYS A 238 -12.34 -11.41 -2.22
C LYS A 238 -13.09 -10.97 -3.48
N SER A 239 -14.37 -10.67 -3.30
CA SER A 239 -15.18 -9.97 -4.30
C SER A 239 -14.71 -8.52 -4.45
N PRO A 240 -14.95 -7.86 -5.61
CA PRO A 240 -15.62 -8.39 -6.79
C PRO A 240 -14.72 -9.22 -7.72
N LEU A 241 -13.40 -9.25 -7.51
CA LEU A 241 -12.46 -9.90 -8.44
C LEU A 241 -12.74 -11.40 -8.61
N ASN A 242 -13.01 -12.12 -7.53
CA ASN A 242 -13.29 -13.56 -7.56
C ASN A 242 -14.60 -13.97 -8.27
N GLN A 243 -15.47 -12.99 -8.54
CA GLN A 243 -16.75 -13.14 -9.24
C GLN A 243 -16.73 -12.46 -10.62
N THR A 244 -15.58 -11.92 -11.05
CA THR A 244 -15.47 -11.17 -12.29
C THR A 244 -15.29 -12.11 -13.48
N GLY A 245 -16.36 -12.25 -14.27
CA GLY A 245 -16.34 -12.94 -15.57
C GLY A 245 -15.83 -12.06 -16.72
N SER A 246 -15.80 -12.64 -17.92
CA SER A 246 -15.29 -12.00 -19.15
C SER A 246 -16.02 -10.70 -19.50
N SER A 247 -17.34 -10.63 -19.28
CA SER A 247 -18.17 -9.46 -19.57
C SER A 247 -17.81 -8.22 -18.75
N ARG A 248 -17.09 -8.38 -17.63
CA ARG A 248 -16.70 -7.29 -16.72
C ARG A 248 -15.18 -7.04 -16.72
N MET A 249 -14.43 -7.64 -17.64
CA MET A 249 -12.97 -7.49 -17.72
C MET A 249 -12.52 -6.03 -17.83
N GLN A 250 -13.30 -5.17 -18.50
CA GLN A 250 -13.01 -3.75 -18.64
C GLN A 250 -12.91 -2.99 -17.30
N PHE A 251 -13.50 -3.54 -16.24
CA PHE A 251 -13.51 -2.96 -14.89
C PHE A 251 -12.42 -3.51 -13.96
N ILE A 252 -11.65 -4.51 -14.40
CA ILE A 252 -10.57 -5.11 -13.61
C ILE A 252 -9.61 -4.05 -13.04
N PRO A 253 -9.08 -3.08 -13.81
CA PRO A 253 -8.21 -2.05 -13.25
C PRO A 253 -8.83 -1.32 -12.06
N LEU A 254 -10.11 -0.94 -12.13
CA LEU A 254 -10.77 -0.28 -11.00
C LEU A 254 -10.93 -1.23 -9.81
N MET A 255 -11.22 -2.51 -10.03
CA MET A 255 -11.35 -3.49 -8.95
C MET A 255 -10.04 -3.71 -8.18
N LEU A 256 -8.88 -3.58 -8.86
CA LEU A 256 -7.56 -3.64 -8.21
C LEU A 256 -7.35 -2.53 -7.17
N TYR A 257 -8.10 -1.43 -7.26
CA TYR A 257 -7.99 -0.33 -6.31
C TYR A 257 -8.28 -0.73 -4.86
N VAL A 258 -8.99 -1.85 -4.64
CA VAL A 258 -9.21 -2.42 -3.31
C VAL A 258 -7.90 -2.72 -2.56
N PHE A 259 -6.83 -3.05 -3.28
CA PHE A 259 -5.51 -3.33 -2.69
C PHE A 259 -4.81 -2.09 -2.13
N ARG A 260 -5.39 -0.89 -2.29
CA ARG A 260 -4.95 0.31 -1.57
C ARG A 260 -5.28 0.23 -0.08
N TRP A 261 -6.46 -0.29 0.26
CA TRP A 261 -7.02 -0.25 1.62
C TRP A 261 -6.10 -0.74 2.76
N PRO A 262 -5.27 -1.79 2.57
CA PRO A 262 -4.38 -2.26 3.63
C PRO A 262 -3.38 -1.21 4.14
N ILE A 263 -3.12 -0.12 3.42
CA ILE A 263 -2.26 0.98 3.91
C ILE A 263 -2.89 1.71 5.08
N GLU A 264 -4.22 1.93 5.02
CA GLU A 264 -4.98 2.57 6.09
C GLU A 264 -5.05 1.66 7.32
N VAL A 265 -5.25 0.36 7.09
CA VAL A 265 -5.19 -0.66 8.15
C VAL A 265 -3.80 -0.65 8.81
N SER A 266 -2.72 -0.63 8.02
CA SER A 266 -1.35 -0.55 8.53
C SER A 266 -1.13 0.69 9.39
N TYR A 267 -1.67 1.86 9.00
CA TYR A 267 -1.59 3.05 9.83
C TYR A 267 -2.33 2.90 11.15
N TYR A 268 -3.57 2.41 11.11
CA TYR A 268 -4.37 2.18 12.31
C TYR A 268 -3.62 1.26 13.28
N GLU A 269 -3.12 0.13 12.77
CA GLU A 269 -2.42 -0.85 13.58
C GLU A 269 -1.13 -0.28 14.17
N GLN A 270 -0.33 0.43 13.37
CA GLN A 270 0.92 1.00 13.86
C GLN A 270 0.72 2.11 14.89
N LYS A 271 -0.29 2.97 14.69
CA LYS A 271 -0.66 4.02 15.66
C LYS A 271 -1.15 3.43 16.97
N THR A 272 -1.99 2.40 16.89
CA THR A 272 -2.67 1.83 18.05
C THR A 272 -1.77 0.86 18.83
N PHE A 273 -1.06 -0.02 18.12
CA PHE A 273 -0.37 -1.15 18.75
C PHE A 273 1.16 -1.06 18.68
N TRP A 274 1.73 -0.23 17.81
CA TRP A 274 3.19 -0.17 17.59
C TRP A 274 3.82 1.16 18.00
N SER A 275 3.13 1.92 18.84
CA SER A 275 3.65 3.15 19.44
C SER A 275 4.09 4.21 18.43
N LEU A 276 3.57 4.17 17.19
CA LEU A 276 3.90 5.16 16.16
C LEU A 276 3.58 6.59 16.60
N CYS A 277 2.58 6.77 17.47
CA CYS A 277 2.23 8.08 18.02
C CYS A 277 3.05 8.48 19.26
N SER A 278 3.74 7.54 19.92
CA SER A 278 4.28 7.74 21.27
C SER A 278 5.78 8.08 21.31
N TYR A 279 6.43 8.28 20.16
CA TYR A 279 7.85 8.64 20.17
C TYR A 279 8.12 9.98 20.85
N MET A 280 9.19 10.01 21.64
CA MET A 280 9.68 11.21 22.34
C MET A 280 11.02 11.71 21.79
N VAL A 281 11.58 11.01 20.79
CA VAL A 281 12.75 11.47 20.02
C VAL A 281 12.37 12.76 19.29
N ARG A 282 13.26 13.75 19.33
CA ARG A 282 12.96 15.13 18.91
C ARG A 282 13.59 15.55 17.60
N SER A 283 14.75 14.99 17.26
CA SER A 283 15.42 15.31 16.00
C SER A 283 14.73 14.61 14.84
N ARG A 284 14.63 15.29 13.70
CA ARG A 284 14.04 14.78 12.46
C ARG A 284 14.59 13.39 12.10
N ARG A 285 15.93 13.28 12.07
CA ARG A 285 16.62 12.02 11.75
C ARG A 285 16.24 10.92 12.74
N GLY A 286 16.22 11.22 14.04
CA GLY A 286 15.88 10.24 15.07
C GLY A 286 14.41 9.79 14.97
N ILE A 287 13.50 10.71 14.65
CA ILE A 287 12.08 10.40 14.46
C ILE A 287 11.90 9.49 13.23
N GLU A 288 12.45 9.87 12.07
CA GLU A 288 12.36 9.04 10.86
C GLU A 288 12.99 7.66 11.07
N MET A 289 14.12 7.57 11.77
CA MET A 289 14.75 6.29 12.11
C MET A 289 13.83 5.41 12.96
N LEU A 290 13.23 5.97 14.03
CA LEU A 290 12.34 5.20 14.90
C LEU A 290 11.06 4.77 14.18
N VAL A 291 10.47 5.65 13.37
CA VAL A 291 9.30 5.33 12.55
C VAL A 291 9.62 4.19 11.57
N ASN A 292 10.78 4.22 10.92
CA ASN A 292 11.16 3.15 10.00
C ASN A 292 11.58 1.87 10.72
N LEU A 293 12.09 1.93 11.95
CA LEU A 293 12.31 0.75 12.80
C LEU A 293 10.97 0.07 13.15
N ILE A 294 9.95 0.86 13.48
CA ILE A 294 8.58 0.35 13.67
C ILE A 294 8.10 -0.33 12.39
N ASN A 295 8.27 0.31 11.22
CA ASN A 295 7.89 -0.28 9.93
C ASN A 295 8.60 -1.62 9.66
N ILE A 296 9.90 -1.69 9.90
CA ILE A 296 10.68 -2.94 9.72
C ILE A 296 10.16 -4.03 10.66
N SER A 297 9.90 -3.69 11.92
CA SER A 297 9.41 -4.64 12.92
C SER A 297 8.01 -5.14 12.57
N TYR A 298 7.14 -4.25 12.11
CA TYR A 298 5.82 -4.59 11.59
C TYR A 298 5.90 -5.45 10.31
N CYS A 299 6.82 -5.15 9.40
CA CYS A 299 7.08 -5.98 8.21
C CYS A 299 7.53 -7.39 8.59
N ALA A 300 8.41 -7.53 9.57
CA ALA A 300 8.87 -8.84 10.02
C ALA A 300 7.69 -9.73 10.45
N MET A 301 6.68 -9.16 11.13
CA MET A 301 5.50 -9.92 11.53
C MET A 301 4.64 -10.36 10.34
N LYS A 302 4.72 -9.67 9.21
CA LYS A 302 4.01 -10.06 7.98
C LYS A 302 4.79 -11.03 7.12
N LEU A 303 6.12 -10.91 7.10
CA LEU A 303 6.99 -11.71 6.22
C LEU A 303 7.37 -13.05 6.84
N LEU A 304 7.69 -13.10 8.14
CA LEU A 304 8.18 -14.31 8.81
C LEU A 304 7.24 -15.52 8.68
N PRO A 305 5.90 -15.39 8.81
CA PRO A 305 4.98 -16.52 8.62
C PRO A 305 5.06 -17.17 7.23
N TYR A 306 5.58 -16.46 6.22
CA TYR A 306 5.76 -16.95 4.86
C TYR A 306 7.20 -17.38 4.56
N GLN A 307 8.15 -17.12 5.46
CA GLN A 307 9.56 -17.44 5.29
C GLN A 307 10.01 -18.64 6.12
N ASP A 308 9.34 -18.90 7.24
CA ASP A 308 9.70 -19.96 8.19
C ASP A 308 8.49 -20.86 8.44
N GLU A 309 8.67 -22.16 8.19
CA GLU A 309 7.64 -23.17 8.39
C GLU A 309 7.16 -23.24 9.84
N ALA A 310 8.02 -22.91 10.82
CA ALA A 310 7.65 -22.86 12.23
C ALA A 310 6.53 -21.84 12.51
N PHE A 311 6.41 -20.81 11.66
CA PHE A 311 5.42 -19.76 11.76
C PHE A 311 4.28 -19.86 10.75
N PHE A 312 4.22 -20.94 9.95
CA PHE A 312 3.21 -21.12 8.89
C PHE A 312 1.76 -20.91 9.37
N LYS A 313 1.43 -21.38 10.58
CA LYS A 313 0.09 -21.23 11.16
C LYS A 313 -0.37 -19.79 11.38
N TYR A 314 0.55 -18.82 11.30
CA TYR A 314 0.27 -17.40 11.49
C TYR A 314 0.07 -16.63 10.17
N GLN A 315 0.14 -17.27 9.00
CA GLN A 315 -0.04 -16.60 7.70
C GLN A 315 -1.39 -15.87 7.56
N THR A 316 -2.44 -16.40 8.19
CA THR A 316 -3.80 -15.84 8.16
C THR A 316 -4.18 -15.11 9.45
N GLN A 317 -3.26 -15.01 10.40
CA GLN A 317 -3.49 -14.37 11.69
C GLN A 317 -3.16 -12.88 11.62
N SER A 318 -3.66 -12.12 12.58
CA SER A 318 -3.30 -10.70 12.69
C SER A 318 -1.83 -10.53 13.05
N VAL A 319 -1.26 -9.39 12.66
CA VAL A 319 0.12 -9.01 12.99
C VAL A 319 0.35 -8.97 14.51
N GLN A 320 -0.70 -8.65 15.27
CA GLN A 320 -0.71 -8.53 16.71
C GLN A 320 -0.64 -9.91 17.37
N GLU A 321 -1.47 -10.86 16.91
CA GLU A 321 -1.45 -12.25 17.42
C GLU A 321 -0.08 -12.88 17.20
N PHE A 322 0.48 -12.75 15.99
CA PHE A 322 1.82 -13.28 15.73
C PHE A 322 2.89 -12.58 16.57
N ARG A 323 2.80 -11.26 16.72
CA ARG A 323 3.70 -10.51 17.61
C ARG A 323 3.63 -11.05 19.04
N PHE A 324 2.44 -11.33 19.57
CA PHE A 324 2.28 -11.85 20.94
C PHE A 324 2.92 -13.23 21.08
N ALA A 325 2.64 -14.13 20.14
CA ALA A 325 3.22 -15.47 20.13
C ALA A 325 4.75 -15.44 20.05
N LEU A 326 5.31 -14.65 19.12
CA LEU A 326 6.75 -14.50 18.98
C LEU A 326 7.37 -13.88 20.24
N SER A 327 6.70 -12.87 20.83
CA SER A 327 7.18 -12.22 22.05
C SER A 327 7.21 -13.19 23.24
N GLU A 328 6.27 -14.12 23.32
CA GLU A 328 6.26 -15.16 24.35
C GLU A 328 7.44 -16.10 24.20
N GLN A 329 7.71 -16.56 22.98
CA GLN A 329 8.87 -17.41 22.70
C GLN A 329 10.19 -16.69 23.00
N ILE A 330 10.32 -15.41 22.62
CA ILE A 330 11.50 -14.59 22.96
C ILE A 330 11.66 -14.47 24.48
N ARG A 331 10.57 -14.17 25.21
CA ARG A 331 10.62 -14.06 26.69
C ARG A 331 11.05 -15.39 27.34
N GLN A 332 10.55 -16.52 26.85
CA GLN A 332 10.94 -17.84 27.33
C GLN A 332 12.43 -18.10 27.08
N GLN A 333 12.93 -17.83 25.86
CA GLN A 333 14.35 -17.96 25.53
C GLN A 333 15.24 -17.08 26.42
N VAL A 334 14.90 -15.81 26.60
CA VAL A 334 15.66 -14.88 27.45
C VAL A 334 15.66 -15.36 28.90
N PHE A 335 14.52 -15.83 29.42
CA PHE A 335 14.45 -16.40 30.76
C PHE A 335 15.39 -17.60 30.91
N TYR A 336 15.36 -18.55 29.98
CA TYR A 336 16.21 -19.72 30.02
C TYR A 336 17.69 -19.38 29.89
N ALA A 337 18.07 -18.45 29.01
CA ALA A 337 19.44 -17.98 28.87
C ALA A 337 19.98 -17.36 30.17
N ILE A 338 19.22 -16.44 30.77
CA ILE A 338 19.58 -15.81 32.05
C ILE A 338 19.63 -16.85 33.18
N PHE A 339 18.71 -17.82 33.19
CA PHE A 339 18.69 -18.87 34.21
C PHE A 339 19.93 -19.76 34.11
N VAL A 340 20.29 -20.21 32.90
CA VAL A 340 21.51 -20.99 32.66
C VAL A 340 22.75 -20.21 33.08
N GLU A 341 22.86 -18.93 32.70
CA GLU A 341 23.98 -18.06 33.12
C GLU A 341 24.10 -17.97 34.64
N LYS A 342 22.98 -17.80 35.36
CA LYS A 342 22.96 -17.75 36.82
C LYS A 342 23.35 -19.09 37.47
N VAL A 343 22.91 -20.20 36.91
CA VAL A 343 23.29 -21.54 37.40
C VAL A 343 24.79 -21.77 37.18
N GLU A 344 25.32 -21.39 36.02
CA GLU A 344 26.75 -21.49 35.67
C GLU A 344 27.62 -20.65 36.60
N THR A 345 27.20 -19.43 36.92
CA THR A 345 27.97 -18.49 37.76
C THR A 345 27.87 -18.77 39.26
N HIS A 346 26.67 -19.06 39.77
CA HIS A 346 26.42 -19.14 41.21
C HIS A 346 26.35 -20.57 41.77
N ILE A 347 25.73 -21.51 41.04
CA ILE A 347 25.54 -22.89 41.52
C ILE A 347 26.71 -23.78 41.13
N LYS A 348 27.31 -23.56 39.94
CA LYS A 348 28.47 -24.31 39.41
C LYS A 348 28.25 -25.84 39.33
N SER A 349 27.00 -26.30 39.19
CA SER A 349 26.69 -27.73 39.06
C SER A 349 26.62 -28.16 37.60
N ASN A 350 27.63 -28.90 37.15
CA ASN A 350 27.71 -29.43 35.78
C ASN A 350 26.54 -30.35 35.42
N ALA A 351 25.98 -31.09 36.38
CA ALA A 351 24.83 -31.96 36.15
C ALA A 351 23.56 -31.15 35.83
N ILE A 352 23.31 -30.09 36.59
CA ILE A 352 22.14 -29.22 36.39
C ILE A 352 22.28 -28.44 35.08
N ILE A 353 23.47 -27.92 34.79
CA ILE A 353 23.74 -27.21 33.53
C ILE A 353 23.50 -28.13 32.33
N LYS A 354 23.98 -29.38 32.38
CA LYS A 354 23.80 -30.35 31.29
C LYS A 354 22.34 -30.75 31.10
N ALA A 355 21.59 -30.95 32.19
CA ALA A 355 20.16 -31.23 32.14
C ALA A 355 19.36 -30.05 31.56
N LEU A 356 19.69 -28.82 31.96
CA LEU A 356 19.05 -27.61 31.42
C LEU A 356 19.35 -27.40 29.95
N LYS A 357 20.61 -27.56 29.53
CA LYS A 357 20.98 -27.47 28.11
C LYS A 357 20.24 -28.51 27.27
N GLN A 358 20.09 -29.75 27.77
CA GLN A 358 19.29 -30.78 27.10
C GLN A 358 17.80 -30.41 27.01
N LEU A 359 17.21 -29.92 28.10
CA LEU A 359 15.79 -29.51 28.11
C LEU A 359 15.54 -28.38 27.10
N ILE A 360 16.42 -27.40 27.06
CA ILE A 360 16.30 -26.23 26.19
C ILE A 360 16.47 -26.63 24.71
N GLN A 361 17.39 -27.55 24.43
CA GLN A 361 17.57 -28.11 23.09
C GLN A 361 16.37 -28.96 22.65
N GLN A 362 15.74 -29.71 23.57
CA GLN A 362 14.49 -30.45 23.29
C GLN A 362 13.30 -29.54 22.99
N GLN A 363 13.26 -28.33 23.58
CA GLN A 363 12.23 -27.33 23.31
C GLN A 363 12.50 -26.53 22.02
N GLY A 364 13.56 -26.84 21.28
CA GLY A 364 13.88 -26.19 20.00
C GLY A 364 14.44 -24.77 20.15
N TYR A 365 14.91 -24.41 21.35
CA TYR A 365 15.54 -23.12 21.59
C TYR A 365 17.06 -23.20 21.33
N HIS A 366 17.59 -22.15 20.72
CA HIS A 366 19.03 -21.98 20.54
C HIS A 366 19.58 -21.16 21.71
N LEU A 367 20.47 -21.77 22.52
CA LEU A 367 21.24 -21.11 23.57
C LEU A 367 22.57 -20.59 23.03
#